data_AF-A0A4Y8PB65-F1
#
_entry.id   AF-A0A4Y8PB65-F1
#
_cell.length_a   1.000
_cell.length_b   1.000
_cell.length_c   1.000
_cell.angle_alpha   90.00
_cell.angle_beta   90.00
_cell.angle_gamma   90.00
#
_symmetry.space_group_name_H-M   'P 1'
#
loop_
_entity.id
_entity.type
_entity.pdbx_description
1 polymer ?
#
loop_
_entity_poly.entity_id
_entity_poly.type
_entity_poly.pdbx_seq_one_letter_code
_entity_poly.pdbx_strand_id
1 'polypeptide(L)'
;MEEALKKSLGNLGHWSRRTSLLIAIVSLLYWIVIGFSELILRASGSETEFSSALIGFFTFLGLVANFFGILFGGISFSSKEYLRPSCIIGIVLNGFFFIIVLACIRLF
;
A
#
# COMPACT_ATOMS: atom_id res chain seq x y z
N MET A 1 10.70 -23.15 25.79
CA MET A 1 10.75 -22.94 24.32
C MET A 1 9.45 -22.30 23.81
N GLU A 2 8.29 -22.76 24.31
CA GLU A 2 6.97 -22.26 23.90
C GLU A 2 6.69 -20.78 24.25
N GLU A 3 7.14 -20.31 25.43
CA GLU A 3 6.98 -18.89 25.83
C GLU A 3 7.81 -17.92 24.98
N ALA A 4 9.03 -18.32 24.59
CA ALA A 4 9.89 -17.51 23.72
C ALA A 4 9.29 -17.40 22.31
N LEU A 5 8.69 -18.48 21.80
CA LEU A 5 8.00 -18.50 20.52
C LEU A 5 6.75 -17.59 20.55
N LYS A 6 5.94 -17.67 21.62
CA LYS A 6 4.77 -16.80 21.82
C LYS A 6 5.14 -15.31 21.86
N LYS A 7 6.23 -14.97 22.56
CA LYS A 7 6.72 -13.58 22.66
C LYS A 7 7.24 -13.06 21.32
N SER A 8 7.93 -13.91 20.54
CA SER A 8 8.40 -13.58 19.19
C SER A 8 7.23 -13.32 18.22
N LEU A 9 6.22 -14.19 18.23
CA LEU A 9 5.00 -14.05 17.42
C LEU A 9 4.20 -12.78 17.78
N GLY A 10 4.07 -12.47 19.07
CA GLY A 10 3.42 -11.23 19.51
C GLY A 10 4.13 -9.97 19.03
N ASN A 11 5.45 -9.95 19.08
CA ASN A 11 6.25 -8.85 18.54
C ASN A 11 6.10 -8.76 17.02
N LEU A 12 6.14 -9.88 16.30
CA LEU A 12 5.97 -9.92 14.85
C LEU A 12 4.63 -9.34 14.43
N GLY A 13 3.52 -9.76 15.04
CA GLY A 13 2.19 -9.22 14.77
C GLY A 13 2.10 -7.70 14.99
N HIS A 14 2.70 -7.23 16.08
CA HIS A 14 2.72 -5.81 16.43
C HIS A 14 3.54 -4.95 15.44
N TRP A 15 4.73 -5.42 15.04
CA TRP A 15 5.55 -4.75 14.02
C TRP A 15 4.86 -4.78 12.66
N SER A 16 4.32 -5.93 12.27
CA SER A 16 3.58 -6.12 11.03
C SER A 16 2.39 -5.16 10.91
N ARG A 17 1.65 -4.96 12.01
CA ARG A 17 0.55 -3.97 12.07
C ARG A 17 1.03 -2.56 11.79
N ARG A 18 2.10 -2.13 12.46
CA ARG A 18 2.66 -0.78 12.29
C ARG A 18 3.15 -0.57 10.86
N THR A 19 3.82 -1.57 10.30
CA THR A 19 4.31 -1.53 8.91
C THR A 19 3.15 -1.43 7.92
N SER A 20 2.09 -2.23 8.07
CA SER A 20 0.90 -2.15 7.20
C SER A 20 0.25 -0.76 7.20
N LEU A 21 0.09 -0.16 8.39
CA LEU A 21 -0.48 1.17 8.54
C LEU A 21 0.43 2.26 7.99
N LEU A 22 1.75 2.16 8.21
CA LEU A 22 2.73 3.08 7.63
C LEU A 22 2.72 3.03 6.11
N ILE A 23 2.67 1.82 5.53
CA ILE A 23 2.54 1.64 4.08
C ILE A 23 1.26 2.32 3.60
N ALA A 24 0.11 2.13 4.28
CA ALA A 24 -1.14 2.78 3.86
C ALA A 24 -1.02 4.32 3.83
N ILE A 25 -0.42 4.92 4.86
CA ILE A 25 -0.25 6.39 4.95
C ILE A 25 0.72 6.89 3.87
N VAL A 26 1.86 6.23 3.70
CA VAL A 26 2.87 6.61 2.69
C VAL A 26 2.31 6.43 1.29
N SER A 27 1.61 5.33 1.03
CA SER A 27 0.94 5.08 -0.25
C SER A 27 -0.14 6.12 -0.54
N LEU A 28 -0.90 6.59 0.45
CA LEU A 28 -1.86 7.69 0.23
C LEU A 28 -1.15 8.94 -0.30
N LEU A 29 -0.07 9.36 0.37
CA LEU A 29 0.73 10.51 -0.07
C LEU A 29 1.34 10.28 -1.45
N TYR A 30 1.84 9.06 -1.69
CA TYR A 30 2.38 8.65 -2.98
C TYR A 30 1.36 8.78 -4.11
N TRP A 31 0.15 8.25 -3.93
CA TRP A 31 -0.91 8.33 -4.93
C TRP A 31 -1.35 9.77 -5.21
N ILE A 32 -1.38 10.63 -4.19
CA ILE A 32 -1.63 12.07 -4.36
C ILE A 32 -0.56 12.68 -5.26
N VAL A 33 0.73 12.42 -4.99
CA VAL A 33 1.84 12.95 -5.79
C VAL A 33 1.79 12.46 -7.24
N ILE A 34 1.51 11.17 -7.46
CA ILE A 34 1.39 10.61 -8.82
C ILE A 34 0.20 11.24 -9.55
N GLY A 35 -0.97 11.35 -8.91
CA GLY A 35 -2.14 12.00 -9.50
C GLY A 35 -1.89 13.46 -9.88
N PHE A 36 -1.22 14.24 -9.02
CA PHE A 36 -0.84 15.61 -9.36
C PHE A 36 0.21 15.68 -10.47
N SER A 37 1.17 14.77 -10.48
CA SER A 37 2.20 14.71 -11.53
C SER A 37 1.56 14.44 -12.90
N GLU A 38 0.60 13.52 -12.97
CA GLU A 38 -0.16 13.23 -14.18
C GLU A 38 -0.98 14.44 -14.65
N LEU A 39 -1.66 15.14 -13.72
CA LEU A 39 -2.40 16.37 -14.04
C LEU A 39 -1.49 17.48 -14.58
N ILE A 40 -0.30 17.67 -14.00
CA ILE A 40 0.68 18.67 -14.45
C ILE A 40 1.21 18.32 -15.84
N LEU A 41 1.51 17.05 -16.10
CA LEU A 41 1.98 16.57 -17.39
C LEU A 41 0.92 16.79 -18.49
N ARG A 42 -0.35 16.52 -18.19
CA ARG A 42 -1.48 16.86 -19.06
C ARG A 42 -1.61 18.35 -19.31
N ALA A 43 -1.57 19.16 -18.26
CA ALA A 43 -1.74 20.61 -18.38
C ALA A 43 -0.58 21.29 -19.13
N SER A 44 0.62 20.74 -19.05
CA SER A 44 1.82 21.26 -19.72
C SER A 44 1.95 20.83 -21.19
N GLY A 45 1.08 19.93 -21.67
CA GLY A 45 1.19 19.37 -23.02
C GLY A 45 2.47 18.56 -23.25
N SER A 46 3.13 18.13 -22.17
CA SER A 46 4.41 17.41 -22.19
C SER A 46 4.23 15.89 -22.14
N GLU A 47 3.04 15.38 -22.46
CA GLU A 47 2.80 13.94 -22.55
C GLU A 47 3.67 13.33 -23.65
N THR A 48 4.75 12.68 -23.23
CA THR A 48 5.65 11.91 -24.09
C THR A 48 5.51 10.43 -23.75
N GLU A 49 5.88 9.55 -24.68
CA GLU A 49 5.94 8.10 -24.43
C GLU A 49 6.82 7.76 -23.21
N PHE A 50 7.91 8.51 -23.03
CA PHE A 50 8.81 8.37 -21.87
C PHE A 50 8.14 8.78 -20.55
N SER A 51 7.38 9.88 -20.55
CA SER A 51 6.63 10.33 -19.38
C SER A 51 5.52 9.33 -19.00
N SER A 52 4.85 8.76 -19.99
CA SER A 52 3.84 7.71 -19.80
C SER A 52 4.43 6.43 -19.22
N ALA A 53 5.60 6.00 -19.73
CA ALA A 53 6.32 4.84 -19.20
C ALA A 53 6.78 5.06 -17.74
N LEU A 54 7.24 6.27 -17.40
CA LEU A 54 7.60 6.61 -16.02
C LEU A 54 6.40 6.58 -15.08
N ILE A 55 5.26 7.17 -15.47
CA ILE A 55 4.02 7.10 -14.69
C ILE A 55 3.59 5.64 -14.50
N GLY A 56 3.68 4.81 -15.54
CA GLY A 56 3.38 3.38 -15.46
C GLY A 56 4.29 2.64 -14.46
N PHE A 57 5.59 2.91 -14.49
CA PHE A 57 6.54 2.33 -13.53
C PHE A 57 6.26 2.76 -12.08
N PHE A 58 5.98 4.04 -11.85
CA PHE A 58 5.62 4.54 -10.54
C PHE A 58 4.29 3.96 -10.04
N THR A 59 3.30 3.84 -10.93
CA THR A 59 2.03 3.18 -10.62
C THR A 59 2.25 1.72 -10.21
N PHE A 60 3.11 0.99 -10.94
CA PHE A 60 3.49 -0.38 -10.55
C PHE A 60 4.15 -0.43 -9.17
N LEU A 61 5.09 0.47 -8.87
CA LEU A 61 5.76 0.54 -7.57
C LEU A 61 4.76 0.80 -6.43
N GLY A 62 3.81 1.70 -6.64
CA GLY A 62 2.73 1.97 -5.69
C GLY A 62 1.86 0.74 -5.43
N LEU A 63 1.48 0.00 -6.47
CA LEU A 63 0.74 -1.25 -6.34
C LEU A 63 1.52 -2.32 -5.56
N VAL A 64 2.82 -2.46 -5.84
CA VAL A 64 3.70 -3.39 -5.11
C VAL A 64 3.76 -3.00 -3.62
N ALA A 65 3.89 -1.72 -3.31
CA ALA A 65 3.87 -1.24 -1.93
C ALA A 65 2.54 -1.59 -1.24
N ASN A 66 1.40 -1.30 -1.87
CA ASN A 66 0.08 -1.64 -1.32
C ASN A 66 -0.10 -3.16 -1.14
N PHE A 67 0.40 -3.98 -2.06
CA PHE A 67 0.39 -5.44 -1.93
C PHE A 67 1.16 -5.90 -0.69
N PHE A 68 2.36 -5.38 -0.45
CA PHE A 68 3.10 -5.65 0.79
C PHE A 68 2.35 -5.16 2.03
N GLY A 69 1.68 -4.00 1.95
CA GLY A 69 0.83 -3.48 3.01
C GLY A 69 -0.31 -4.45 3.40
N ILE A 70 -0.93 -5.10 2.40
CA ILE A 70 -1.94 -6.15 2.61
C ILE A 70 -1.30 -7.38 3.26
N LEU A 71 -0.14 -7.84 2.78
CA LEU A 71 0.57 -9.00 3.35
C LEU A 71 0.93 -8.80 4.83
N PHE A 72 1.54 -7.66 5.17
CA PHE A 72 1.86 -7.33 6.57
C PHE A 72 0.60 -7.19 7.42
N GLY A 73 -0.47 -6.61 6.88
CA GLY A 73 -1.76 -6.58 7.56
C GLY A 73 -2.32 -7.98 7.82
N GLY A 74 -2.27 -8.87 6.83
CA GLY A 74 -2.70 -10.27 6.95
C GLY A 74 -1.90 -11.07 7.99
N ILE A 75 -0.59 -10.84 8.09
CA ILE A 75 0.27 -11.44 9.14
C ILE A 75 -0.16 -10.95 10.53
N SER A 76 -0.48 -9.67 10.68
CA SER A 76 -1.03 -9.13 11.93
C SER A 76 -2.40 -9.74 12.26
N PHE A 77 -3.26 -9.94 11.26
CA PHE A 77 -4.56 -10.58 11.40
C PHE A 77 -4.45 -12.03 11.90
N SER A 78 -3.53 -12.81 11.31
CA SER A 78 -3.22 -14.19 11.71
C SER A 78 -2.67 -14.30 13.14
N SER A 79 -2.01 -13.25 13.63
CA SER A 79 -1.40 -13.19 14.97
C SER A 79 -2.40 -12.87 16.09
N LYS A 80 -3.72 -12.99 15.84
CA LYS A 80 -4.81 -12.68 16.78
C LYS A 80 -4.89 -11.20 17.24
N GLU A 81 -4.28 -10.27 16.52
CA GLU A 81 -4.43 -8.83 16.78
C GLU A 81 -5.72 -8.23 16.18
N TYR A 82 -6.65 -9.06 15.67
CA TYR A 82 -7.90 -8.67 14.98
C TYR A 82 -8.82 -7.73 15.79
N LEU A 83 -8.71 -7.72 17.12
CA LEU A 83 -9.48 -6.83 18.00
C LEU A 83 -9.04 -5.36 17.91
N ARG A 84 -7.89 -5.06 17.26
CA ARG A 84 -7.40 -3.69 17.13
C ARG A 84 -7.84 -3.08 15.79
N PRO A 85 -8.58 -1.97 15.81
CA PRO A 85 -9.09 -1.33 14.60
C PRO A 85 -7.96 -0.89 13.65
N SER A 86 -6.78 -0.57 14.17
CA SER A 86 -5.61 -0.18 13.37
C SER A 86 -5.09 -1.28 12.43
N CYS A 87 -5.30 -2.56 12.75
CA CYS A 87 -4.95 -3.66 11.84
C CYS A 87 -5.90 -3.71 10.64
N ILE A 88 -7.20 -3.62 10.91
CA ILE A 88 -8.25 -3.63 9.89
C ILE A 88 -8.11 -2.41 8.98
N ILE A 89 -7.87 -1.23 9.55
CA ILE A 89 -7.68 0.01 8.79
C ILE A 89 -6.50 -0.12 7.81
N GLY A 90 -5.36 -0.66 8.25
CA GLY A 90 -4.19 -0.84 7.38
C GLY A 90 -4.47 -1.75 6.19
N ILE A 91 -5.11 -2.90 6.41
CA ILE A 91 -5.49 -3.84 5.34
C ILE A 91 -6.49 -3.21 4.39
N VAL A 92 -7.55 -2.61 4.93
CA VAL A 92 -8.64 -2.03 4.13
C VAL A 92 -8.13 -0.88 3.27
N LEU A 93 -7.32 0.03 3.82
CA LEU A 93 -6.75 1.14 3.05
C LEU A 93 -5.82 0.65 1.94
N ASN A 94 -4.89 -0.26 2.25
CA ASN A 94 -4.00 -0.82 1.23
C ASN A 94 -4.78 -1.58 0.14
N GLY A 95 -5.78 -2.37 0.53
CA GLY A 95 -6.66 -3.08 -0.39
C GLY A 95 -7.49 -2.13 -1.26
N PHE A 96 -8.02 -1.07 -0.67
CA PHE A 96 -8.79 -0.04 -1.38
C PHE A 96 -7.94 0.68 -2.42
N PHE A 97 -6.73 1.13 -2.06
CA PHE A 97 -5.81 1.75 -3.02
C PHE A 97 -5.40 0.77 -4.13
N PHE A 98 -5.11 -0.47 -3.77
CA PHE A 98 -4.75 -1.50 -4.74
C PHE A 98 -5.88 -1.72 -5.76
N ILE A 99 -7.13 -1.88 -5.29
CA ILE A 99 -8.29 -2.11 -6.16
C ILE A 99 -8.59 -0.88 -7.01
N ILE A 100 -8.60 0.33 -6.43
CA ILE A 100 -8.86 1.57 -7.18
C ILE A 100 -7.86 1.73 -8.30
N VAL A 101 -6.57 1.64 -7.98
CA VAL A 101 -5.53 1.85 -8.98
C VAL A 101 -5.59 0.76 -10.04
N LEU A 102 -5.81 -0.50 -9.65
CA LEU A 102 -5.99 -1.59 -10.62
C LEU A 102 -7.20 -1.36 -11.53
N ALA A 103 -8.30 -0.84 -10.99
CA ALA A 103 -9.48 -0.46 -11.77
C ALA A 103 -9.18 0.71 -12.72
N CYS A 104 -8.37 1.68 -12.29
CA CYS A 104 -7.92 2.80 -13.13
C CYS A 104 -6.92 2.40 -14.21
N ILE A 105 -6.14 1.32 -14.01
CA ILE A 105 -5.19 0.81 -15.01
C ILE A 105 -5.89 0.19 -16.22
N ARG A 106 -7.15 -0.26 -16.10
CA ARG A 106 -7.95 -0.67 -17.27
C ARG A 106 -8.69 0.52 -17.86
N LEU A 107 -8.01 1.27 -18.74
CA LEU A 107 -8.64 2.09 -19.80
C LEU A 107 -7.60 2.64 -20.81
N PHE A 108 -6.53 1.88 -21.09
CA PHE A 108 -5.64 2.12 -22.24
C PHE A 108 -5.48 0.83 -23.04
#